data_AF-A0A1V4PXG8-F1
#
_entry.id   AF-A0A1V4PXG8-F1
#
_cell.length_a   1.000
_cell.length_b   1.000
_cell.length_c   1.000
_cell.angle_alpha   90.00
_cell.angle_beta   90.00
_cell.angle_gamma   90.00
#
_symmetry.space_group_name_H-M   'P 1'
#
loop_
_entity.id
_entity.type
_entity.pdbx_description
1 polymer ?
#
loop_
_entity_poly.entity_id
_entity_poly.type
_entity_poly.pdbx_seq_one_letter_code
_entity_poly.pdbx_strand_id
1 'polypeptide(L)'
;MGRDLCVWWVIWAAGKTSGAVRDFAADFLARIYDLDALLSTDSRYKSAVGDIRQHRVNNPEDWPDDWVFTDSRFGLQHGDDELVLRFLAEMLHPLVRPDEEEVGRLLNSFNEALARDGYELYSADWISGHAVYGWRRRDSFHGASPDLRLRERQLLTDPVVLEEHLVRIRDSLSSDPAAAISSSKNLVESLFRIILDHSGVAYGQREDIPQLYRYIADLLELKADSVPQSAKGSESAQQILRTLVTTIQSLAELRNELGIGHGQSKRSVALTRHARLALNATVAVMEFVLDTWHAREAAGRLKPVD
;
A
#
# COMPACT_ATOMS: atom_id res chain seq x y z
N MET A 1 -2.17 28.55 0.03
CA MET A 1 -1.54 27.62 -0.92
C MET A 1 -2.65 26.65 -1.30
N GLY A 2 -3.18 26.79 -2.50
CA GLY A 2 -4.51 26.31 -2.89
C GLY A 2 -4.57 24.80 -2.93
N ARG A 3 -5.69 24.23 -2.44
CA ARG A 3 -6.00 22.81 -2.65
C ARG A 3 -6.15 22.58 -4.15
N ASP A 4 -5.41 21.59 -4.63
CA ASP A 4 -5.37 21.18 -6.03
C ASP A 4 -6.77 20.75 -6.53
N LEU A 5 -6.96 20.91 -7.84
CA LEU A 5 -8.15 20.52 -8.61
C LEU A 5 -8.62 19.06 -8.39
N CYS A 6 -7.84 18.23 -7.69
CA CYS A 6 -8.08 16.79 -7.49
C CYS A 6 -9.13 16.51 -6.40
N VAL A 7 -9.10 17.19 -5.25
CA VAL A 7 -10.13 17.05 -4.20
C VAL A 7 -11.49 17.51 -4.72
N TRP A 8 -11.51 18.57 -5.54
CA TRP A 8 -12.71 19.02 -6.24
C TRP A 8 -13.26 17.99 -7.23
N TRP A 9 -12.38 17.22 -7.88
CA TRP A 9 -12.81 16.13 -8.75
C TRP A 9 -13.41 14.97 -7.95
N VAL A 10 -12.84 14.62 -6.79
CA VAL A 10 -13.44 13.62 -5.87
C VAL A 10 -14.81 14.05 -5.40
N ILE A 11 -14.92 15.30 -4.95
CA ILE A 11 -16.17 15.92 -4.50
C ILE A 11 -17.21 15.93 -5.64
N TRP A 12 -16.80 16.29 -6.85
CA TRP A 12 -17.68 16.31 -8.03
C TRP A 12 -18.09 14.90 -8.48
N ALA A 13 -17.17 13.92 -8.43
CA ALA A 13 -17.45 12.52 -8.76
C ALA A 13 -18.36 11.85 -7.71
N ALA A 14 -18.15 12.15 -6.43
CA ALA A 14 -19.01 11.75 -5.32
C ALA A 14 -20.40 12.42 -5.42
N GLY A 15 -20.46 13.69 -5.83
CA GLY A 15 -21.70 14.43 -6.07
C GLY A 15 -22.54 13.86 -7.22
N LYS A 16 -21.92 13.33 -8.29
CA LYS A 16 -22.63 12.67 -9.40
C LYS A 16 -23.15 11.25 -9.08
N THR A 17 -22.57 10.59 -8.09
CA THR A 17 -22.95 9.23 -7.66
C THR A 17 -23.90 9.24 -6.46
N SER A 18 -24.34 10.43 -6.03
CA SER A 18 -25.08 10.72 -4.79
C SER A 18 -26.54 10.27 -4.73
N GLY A 19 -27.01 9.44 -5.67
CA GLY A 19 -28.34 8.83 -5.58
C GLY A 19 -28.60 8.12 -4.24
N ALA A 20 -27.54 7.62 -3.59
CA ALA A 20 -27.57 6.97 -2.28
C ALA A 20 -27.59 7.92 -1.06
N VAL A 21 -27.29 9.22 -1.21
CA VAL A 21 -27.27 10.18 -0.07
C VAL A 21 -28.66 10.76 0.22
N ARG A 22 -29.66 10.50 -0.65
CA ARG A 22 -31.00 11.09 -0.52
C ARG A 22 -31.78 10.62 0.70
N ASP A 23 -31.69 9.34 1.08
CA ASP A 23 -32.54 8.79 2.16
C ASP A 23 -31.82 8.73 3.52
N PHE A 24 -30.50 8.86 3.56
CA PHE A 24 -29.69 8.68 4.78
C PHE A 24 -28.76 9.85 5.12
N ALA A 25 -28.94 11.03 4.49
CA ALA A 25 -28.04 12.18 4.69
C ALA A 25 -27.79 12.52 6.17
N ALA A 26 -28.83 12.55 7.00
CA ALA A 26 -28.70 12.86 8.42
C ALA A 26 -28.00 11.74 9.20
N ASP A 27 -28.39 10.47 8.98
CA ASP A 27 -27.83 9.32 9.70
C ASP A 27 -26.37 9.07 9.33
N PHE A 28 -26.01 9.25 8.06
CA PHE A 28 -24.64 9.23 7.58
C PHE A 28 -23.82 10.36 8.22
N LEU A 29 -24.29 11.60 8.16
CA LEU A 29 -23.55 12.74 8.70
C LEU A 29 -23.42 12.67 10.22
N ALA A 30 -24.41 12.13 10.93
CA ALA A 30 -24.36 11.92 12.38
C ALA A 30 -23.24 10.97 12.82
N ARG A 31 -22.70 10.14 11.91
CA ARG A 31 -21.55 9.26 12.19
C ARG A 31 -20.22 10.01 12.19
N ILE A 32 -20.18 11.20 11.59
CA ILE A 32 -18.98 12.02 11.42
C ILE A 32 -19.06 13.31 12.27
N TYR A 33 -20.26 13.84 12.46
CA TYR A 33 -20.54 15.15 13.07
C TYR A 33 -21.60 15.04 14.17
N ASP A 34 -21.46 15.87 15.21
CA ASP A 34 -22.55 16.14 16.16
C ASP A 34 -23.50 17.18 15.55
N LEU A 35 -24.54 16.71 14.85
CA LEU A 35 -25.47 17.56 14.11
C LEU A 35 -26.37 18.42 15.00
N ASP A 36 -26.54 18.05 16.27
CA ASP A 36 -27.32 18.82 17.24
C ASP A 36 -26.52 20.00 17.79
N ALA A 37 -25.19 19.85 17.90
CA ALA A 37 -24.29 20.93 18.31
C ALA A 37 -24.03 21.96 17.20
N LEU A 38 -24.15 21.58 15.93
CA LEU A 38 -23.96 22.49 14.81
C LEU A 38 -25.14 23.44 14.67
N LEU A 39 -24.85 24.75 14.62
CA LEU A 39 -25.89 25.77 14.49
C LEU A 39 -26.61 25.69 13.13
N SER A 40 -27.89 26.04 13.19
CA SER A 40 -28.72 26.22 12.00
C SER A 40 -28.27 27.40 11.14
N THR A 41 -28.37 27.26 9.83
CA THR A 41 -28.25 28.37 8.87
C THR A 41 -29.61 28.98 8.53
N ASP A 42 -30.70 28.32 8.89
CA ASP A 42 -32.06 28.83 8.81
C ASP A 42 -32.54 29.25 10.20
N SER A 43 -32.90 30.53 10.36
CA SER A 43 -33.33 31.08 11.65
C SER A 43 -34.57 30.41 12.25
N ARG A 44 -35.31 29.62 11.47
CA ARG A 44 -36.47 28.83 11.92
C ARG A 44 -36.09 27.60 12.74
N TYR A 45 -34.86 27.10 12.60
CA TYR A 45 -34.38 25.89 13.26
C TYR A 45 -33.23 26.19 14.22
N LYS A 46 -32.96 25.26 15.14
CA LYS A 46 -31.92 25.42 16.18
C LYS A 46 -30.57 24.82 15.77
N SER A 47 -30.60 23.72 15.02
CA SER A 47 -29.42 22.91 14.70
C SER A 47 -29.41 22.45 13.25
N ALA A 48 -28.24 22.00 12.78
CA ALA A 48 -28.05 21.52 11.41
C ALA A 48 -28.92 20.31 11.08
N VAL A 49 -29.21 19.43 12.04
CA VAL A 49 -30.16 18.31 11.81
C VAL A 49 -31.56 18.82 11.46
N GLY A 50 -31.99 19.96 12.03
CA GLY A 50 -33.25 20.60 11.70
C GLY A 50 -33.29 21.08 10.25
N ASP A 51 -32.20 21.72 9.81
CA ASP A 51 -32.06 22.18 8.42
C ASP A 51 -32.05 21.02 7.44
N ILE A 52 -31.24 19.98 7.70
CA ILE A 52 -31.15 18.80 6.83
C ILE A 52 -32.51 18.13 6.70
N ARG A 53 -33.21 17.94 7.83
CA ARG A 53 -34.55 17.34 7.81
C ARG A 53 -35.53 18.18 6.99
N GLN A 54 -35.50 19.50 7.13
CA GLN A 54 -36.41 20.36 6.37
C GLN A 54 -36.07 20.38 4.88
N HIS A 55 -34.80 20.60 4.53
CA HIS A 55 -34.39 20.93 3.15
C HIS A 55 -33.88 19.74 2.33
N ARG A 56 -33.71 18.56 2.94
CA ARG A 56 -33.32 17.34 2.22
C ARG A 56 -34.33 16.21 2.33
N VAL A 57 -35.17 16.20 3.36
CA VAL A 57 -36.20 15.16 3.56
C VAL A 57 -37.58 15.71 3.26
N ASN A 58 -38.01 16.79 3.92
CA ASN A 58 -39.35 17.36 3.69
C ASN A 58 -39.45 18.07 2.33
N ASN A 59 -38.38 18.78 1.93
CA ASN A 59 -38.31 19.57 0.69
C ASN A 59 -37.04 19.23 -0.10
N PRO A 60 -36.92 18.05 -0.72
CA PRO A 60 -35.66 17.56 -1.31
C PRO A 60 -35.09 18.42 -2.44
N GLU A 61 -35.92 19.26 -3.07
CA GLU A 61 -35.52 20.19 -4.14
C GLU A 61 -34.98 21.54 -3.62
N ASP A 62 -35.03 21.79 -2.31
CA ASP A 62 -34.58 23.07 -1.74
C ASP A 62 -33.06 23.24 -1.86
N TRP A 63 -32.30 22.14 -1.75
CA TRP A 63 -30.84 22.12 -1.84
C TRP A 63 -30.37 21.23 -2.99
N PRO A 64 -29.20 21.50 -3.60
CA PRO A 64 -28.62 20.61 -4.59
C PRO A 64 -28.12 19.30 -3.95
N ASP A 65 -27.94 18.23 -4.73
CA ASP A 65 -27.54 16.92 -4.18
C ASP A 65 -26.12 16.92 -3.57
N ASP A 66 -25.26 17.86 -3.97
CA ASP A 66 -23.89 18.06 -3.48
C ASP A 66 -23.76 19.15 -2.41
N TRP A 67 -24.88 19.63 -1.84
CA TRP A 67 -24.93 20.73 -0.87
C TRP A 67 -23.90 20.62 0.25
N VAL A 68 -23.69 19.40 0.77
CA VAL A 68 -22.81 19.10 1.91
C VAL A 68 -21.36 19.53 1.67
N PHE A 69 -20.91 19.53 0.42
CA PHE A 69 -19.55 19.93 0.08
C PHE A 69 -19.33 21.44 0.11
N THR A 70 -20.41 22.22 -0.01
CA THR A 70 -20.37 23.70 0.02
C THR A 70 -20.78 24.28 1.37
N ASP A 71 -21.42 23.49 2.24
CA ASP A 71 -21.83 23.92 3.56
C ASP A 71 -20.62 24.01 4.50
N SER A 72 -20.31 25.23 4.93
CA SER A 72 -19.13 25.54 5.72
C SER A 72 -19.12 24.88 7.10
N ARG A 73 -20.29 24.47 7.63
CA ARG A 73 -20.40 23.76 8.92
C ARG A 73 -19.70 22.41 8.90
N PHE A 74 -19.62 21.78 7.73
CA PHE A 74 -19.03 20.44 7.57
C PHE A 74 -17.57 20.48 7.17
N GLY A 75 -17.04 21.64 6.78
CA GLY A 75 -15.61 21.83 6.54
C GLY A 75 -15.04 21.00 5.39
N LEU A 76 -15.84 20.47 4.46
CA LEU A 76 -15.31 19.62 3.38
C LEU A 76 -14.55 20.44 2.31
N GLN A 77 -14.96 21.68 2.07
CA GLN A 77 -14.30 22.57 1.09
C GLN A 77 -13.00 23.20 1.65
N HIS A 78 -12.98 23.50 2.95
CA HIS A 78 -11.99 24.38 3.58
C HIS A 78 -11.43 23.86 4.92
N GLY A 79 -11.83 22.68 5.37
CA GLY A 79 -11.37 22.05 6.61
C GLY A 79 -10.11 21.20 6.43
N ASP A 80 -9.88 20.25 7.33
CA ASP A 80 -8.69 19.39 7.35
C ASP A 80 -8.80 18.23 6.34
N ASP A 81 -7.68 17.77 5.80
CA ASP A 81 -7.61 16.63 4.88
C ASP A 81 -8.10 15.35 5.57
N GLU A 82 -7.80 15.18 6.87
CA GLU A 82 -8.28 14.04 7.66
C GLU A 82 -9.82 13.96 7.68
N LEU A 83 -10.49 15.11 7.69
CA LEU A 83 -11.95 15.17 7.70
C LEU A 83 -12.52 14.68 6.38
N VAL A 84 -11.93 15.10 5.25
CA VAL A 84 -12.32 14.65 3.91
C VAL A 84 -12.06 13.16 3.75
N LEU A 85 -10.89 12.68 4.16
CA LEU A 85 -10.53 11.27 4.07
C LEU A 85 -11.45 10.38 4.92
N ARG A 86 -11.80 10.83 6.14
CA ARG A 86 -12.79 10.16 6.99
C ARG A 86 -14.17 10.16 6.34
N PHE A 87 -14.58 11.27 5.73
CA PHE A 87 -15.86 11.36 5.01
C PHE A 87 -15.93 10.37 3.85
N LEU A 88 -14.89 10.29 3.02
CA LEU A 88 -14.82 9.35 1.89
C LEU A 88 -14.80 7.89 2.35
N ALA A 89 -14.08 7.58 3.43
CA ALA A 89 -14.09 6.25 4.04
C ALA A 89 -15.49 5.87 4.54
N GLU A 90 -16.17 6.79 5.23
CA GLU A 90 -17.51 6.57 5.77
C GLU A 90 -18.56 6.41 4.66
N MET A 91 -18.39 7.08 3.51
CA MET A 91 -19.26 6.87 2.35
C MET A 91 -19.26 5.42 1.89
N LEU A 92 -18.14 4.69 2.04
CA LEU A 92 -18.00 3.29 1.65
C LEU A 92 -18.41 2.31 2.77
N HIS A 93 -18.82 2.81 3.94
CA HIS A 93 -19.15 1.96 5.07
C HIS A 93 -20.37 1.06 4.74
N PRO A 94 -20.39 -0.23 5.11
CA PRO A 94 -21.46 -1.16 4.73
C PRO A 94 -22.88 -0.74 5.16
N LEU A 95 -22.99 -0.02 6.28
CA LEU A 95 -24.25 0.57 6.76
C LEU A 95 -24.75 1.77 5.93
N VAL A 96 -23.85 2.41 5.18
CA VAL A 96 -24.15 3.57 4.32
C VAL A 96 -24.37 3.10 2.89
N ARG A 97 -23.54 2.15 2.42
CA ARG A 97 -23.63 1.56 1.09
C ARG A 97 -23.40 0.05 1.16
N PRO A 98 -24.48 -0.75 1.12
CA PRO A 98 -24.38 -2.22 1.19
C PRO A 98 -24.05 -2.89 -0.15
N ASP A 99 -24.17 -2.18 -1.29
CA ASP A 99 -23.82 -2.71 -2.61
C ASP A 99 -22.30 -2.73 -2.82
N GLU A 100 -21.71 -3.93 -2.80
CA GLU A 100 -20.27 -4.12 -2.96
C GLU A 100 -19.73 -3.74 -4.35
N GLU A 101 -20.52 -3.90 -5.41
CA GLU A 101 -20.09 -3.49 -6.76
C GLU A 101 -20.01 -1.96 -6.85
N GLU A 102 -20.98 -1.27 -6.26
CA GLU A 102 -20.96 0.19 -6.17
C GLU A 102 -19.80 0.68 -5.29
N VAL A 103 -19.58 0.05 -4.13
CA VAL A 103 -18.43 0.33 -3.25
C VAL A 103 -17.11 0.13 -4.02
N GLY A 104 -16.96 -0.96 -4.78
CA GLY A 104 -15.76 -1.21 -5.58
C GLY A 104 -15.51 -0.14 -6.65
N ARG A 105 -16.55 0.29 -7.37
CA ARG A 105 -16.45 1.38 -8.36
C ARG A 105 -16.02 2.70 -7.72
N LEU A 106 -16.62 3.05 -6.58
CA LEU A 106 -16.31 4.28 -5.85
C LEU A 106 -14.93 4.26 -5.22
N LEU A 107 -14.54 3.15 -4.60
CA LEU A 107 -13.20 2.96 -4.04
C LEU A 107 -12.12 3.18 -5.10
N ASN A 108 -12.31 2.61 -6.29
CA ASN A 108 -11.39 2.81 -7.41
C ASN A 108 -11.33 4.28 -7.82
N SER A 109 -12.47 4.94 -8.00
CA SER A 109 -12.54 6.36 -8.35
C SER A 109 -11.91 7.27 -7.28
N PHE A 110 -12.14 6.97 -6.00
CA PHE A 110 -11.56 7.72 -4.87
C PHE A 110 -10.05 7.54 -4.82
N ASN A 111 -9.57 6.30 -4.89
CA ASN A 111 -8.14 6.01 -4.84
C ASN A 111 -7.37 6.55 -6.05
N GLU A 112 -7.96 6.57 -7.25
CA GLU A 112 -7.35 7.20 -8.43
C GLU A 112 -7.07 8.69 -8.19
N ALA A 113 -8.00 9.39 -7.55
CA ALA A 113 -7.87 10.81 -7.27
C ALA A 113 -6.98 11.08 -6.05
N LEU A 114 -7.17 10.35 -4.95
CA LEU A 114 -6.36 10.47 -3.73
C LEU A 114 -4.89 10.11 -3.97
N ALA A 115 -4.59 9.26 -4.97
CA ALA A 115 -3.23 8.89 -5.30
C ALA A 115 -2.35 10.10 -5.65
N ARG A 116 -2.92 11.17 -6.25
CA ARG A 116 -2.18 12.38 -6.59
C ARG A 116 -1.75 13.17 -5.36
N ASP A 117 -2.55 13.11 -4.31
CA ASP A 117 -2.32 13.80 -3.04
C ASP A 117 -1.57 12.90 -2.03
N GLY A 118 -1.17 11.70 -2.45
CA GLY A 118 -0.41 10.78 -1.63
C GLY A 118 -1.24 10.11 -0.54
N TYR A 119 -2.52 9.81 -0.80
CA TYR A 119 -3.40 9.07 0.11
C TYR A 119 -4.09 7.90 -0.59
N GLU A 120 -4.55 6.94 0.21
CA GLU A 120 -5.46 5.88 -0.25
C GLU A 120 -6.44 5.46 0.85
N LEU A 121 -7.60 5.00 0.41
CA LEU A 121 -8.55 4.23 1.20
C LEU A 121 -8.19 2.74 1.08
N TYR A 122 -8.16 2.04 2.21
CA TYR A 122 -7.84 0.62 2.31
C TYR A 122 -8.85 -0.09 3.23
N SER A 123 -9.05 -1.39 3.03
CA SER A 123 -9.86 -2.21 3.95
C SER A 123 -9.13 -2.29 5.30
N ALA A 124 -9.69 -1.61 6.30
CA ALA A 124 -9.11 -1.51 7.63
C ALA A 124 -9.72 -2.53 8.60
N ASP A 125 -10.99 -2.88 8.38
CA ASP A 125 -11.72 -3.87 9.19
C ASP A 125 -12.81 -4.55 8.35
N TRP A 126 -13.57 -5.47 8.97
CA TRP A 126 -14.66 -6.22 8.33
C TRP A 126 -15.85 -6.36 9.28
N ILE A 127 -17.07 -6.13 8.78
CA ILE A 127 -18.31 -6.34 9.51
C ILE A 127 -19.25 -7.19 8.67
N SER A 128 -19.64 -8.35 9.20
CA SER A 128 -20.61 -9.27 8.56
C SER A 128 -20.25 -9.66 7.11
N GLY A 129 -18.96 -9.78 6.80
CA GLY A 129 -18.48 -10.13 5.46
C GLY A 129 -18.21 -8.93 4.54
N HIS A 130 -18.54 -7.70 4.97
CA HIS A 130 -18.28 -6.49 4.21
C HIS A 130 -17.09 -5.71 4.76
N ALA A 131 -16.26 -5.15 3.88
CA ALA A 131 -15.11 -4.36 4.27
C ALA A 131 -15.51 -3.00 4.84
N VAL A 132 -14.86 -2.61 5.95
CA VAL A 132 -14.88 -1.26 6.49
C VAL A 132 -13.58 -0.57 6.09
N TYR A 133 -13.70 0.55 5.41
CA TYR A 133 -12.55 1.27 4.87
C TYR A 133 -12.01 2.31 5.85
N GLY A 134 -10.69 2.44 5.89
CA GLY A 134 -9.97 3.53 6.53
C GLY A 134 -9.07 4.23 5.52
N TRP A 135 -8.35 5.26 5.95
CA TRP A 135 -7.42 6.01 5.09
C TRP A 135 -5.99 5.96 5.63
N ARG A 136 -5.02 6.08 4.72
CA ARG A 136 -3.60 6.22 5.05
C ARG A 136 -2.86 7.04 3.99
N ARG A 137 -1.69 7.60 4.33
CA ARG A 137 -0.78 8.17 3.32
C ARG A 137 -0.24 7.06 2.43
N ARG A 138 -0.32 7.26 1.12
CA ARG A 138 0.59 6.68 0.13
C ARG A 138 1.91 7.42 0.26
N ASP A 139 2.67 7.11 1.32
CA ASP A 139 4.09 7.45 1.31
C ASP A 139 4.72 6.84 0.03
N SER A 140 5.84 7.38 -0.44
CA SER A 140 6.68 6.84 -1.54
C SER A 140 7.33 5.49 -1.18
N PHE A 141 6.51 4.62 -0.64
CA PHE A 141 6.73 3.41 0.13
C PHE A 141 5.96 2.33 -0.63
N HIS A 142 6.48 1.11 -0.70
CA HIS A 142 5.71 -0.02 -1.24
C HIS A 142 4.52 -0.41 -0.31
N GLY A 143 4.04 0.47 0.57
CA GLY A 143 3.01 0.18 1.56
C GLY A 143 3.47 -0.84 2.61
N ALA A 144 2.58 -1.15 3.56
CA ALA A 144 2.77 -2.31 4.45
C ALA A 144 2.64 -3.65 3.68
N SER A 145 2.22 -3.59 2.41
CA SER A 145 2.08 -4.72 1.49
C SER A 145 2.70 -4.33 0.15
N PRO A 146 3.98 -4.68 -0.12
CA PRO A 146 4.57 -4.46 -1.44
C PRO A 146 3.86 -5.31 -2.49
N ASP A 147 3.43 -4.68 -3.59
CA ASP A 147 2.82 -5.37 -4.73
C ASP A 147 3.90 -6.01 -5.62
N LEU A 148 4.46 -7.12 -5.16
CA LEU A 148 5.43 -7.91 -5.93
C LEU A 148 4.77 -8.75 -7.04
N ARG A 149 3.43 -8.75 -7.12
CA ARG A 149 2.61 -9.54 -8.08
C ARG A 149 3.04 -11.00 -8.21
N LEU A 150 3.39 -11.63 -7.08
CA LEU A 150 4.03 -12.95 -7.06
C LEU A 150 3.24 -14.03 -7.83
N ARG A 151 1.91 -13.96 -7.79
CA ARG A 151 1.02 -14.90 -8.50
C ARG A 151 0.96 -14.69 -10.02
N GLU A 152 1.30 -13.50 -10.50
CA GLU A 152 1.37 -13.20 -11.94
C GLU A 152 2.71 -13.64 -12.54
N ARG A 153 3.68 -13.99 -11.69
CA ARG A 153 5.03 -14.37 -12.12
C ARG A 153 5.06 -15.84 -12.51
N GLN A 154 5.06 -16.10 -13.82
CA GLN A 154 4.94 -17.45 -14.39
C GLN A 154 6.00 -18.45 -13.90
N LEU A 155 7.21 -17.98 -13.57
CA LEU A 155 8.29 -18.84 -13.07
C LEU A 155 8.15 -19.19 -11.57
N LEU A 156 7.33 -18.45 -10.82
CA LEU A 156 7.01 -18.77 -9.43
C LEU A 156 5.81 -19.71 -9.38
N THR A 157 6.08 -21.02 -9.43
CA THR A 157 5.01 -22.04 -9.44
C THR A 157 4.26 -22.14 -8.10
N ASP A 158 4.93 -21.85 -6.98
CA ASP A 158 4.34 -21.81 -5.65
C ASP A 158 4.92 -20.64 -4.82
N PRO A 159 4.32 -19.43 -4.90
CA PRO A 159 4.79 -18.26 -4.17
C PRO A 159 4.36 -18.23 -2.69
N VAL A 160 3.67 -19.26 -2.18
CA VAL A 160 3.04 -19.23 -0.83
C VAL A 160 4.04 -18.89 0.26
N VAL A 161 5.25 -19.48 0.24
CA VAL A 161 6.28 -19.19 1.24
C VAL A 161 6.70 -17.71 1.25
N LEU A 162 6.75 -17.07 0.08
CA LEU A 162 7.08 -15.66 -0.05
C LEU A 162 5.93 -14.78 0.47
N GLU A 163 4.69 -15.16 0.16
CA GLU A 163 3.49 -14.48 0.66
C GLU A 163 3.37 -14.55 2.19
N GLU A 164 3.66 -15.72 2.79
CA GLU A 164 3.70 -15.87 4.24
C GLU A 164 4.72 -14.94 4.89
N HIS A 165 5.91 -14.80 4.29
CA HIS A 165 6.91 -13.85 4.79
C HIS A 165 6.44 -12.41 4.68
N LEU A 166 5.80 -12.02 3.58
CA LEU A 166 5.22 -10.68 3.42
C LEU A 166 4.13 -10.39 4.46
N VAL A 167 3.25 -11.35 4.72
CA VAL A 167 2.23 -11.26 5.78
C VAL A 167 2.89 -11.07 7.15
N ARG A 168 3.88 -11.90 7.49
CA ARG A 168 4.62 -11.77 8.76
C ARG A 168 5.25 -10.38 8.90
N ILE A 169 5.92 -9.88 7.85
CA ILE A 169 6.53 -8.54 7.88
C ILE A 169 5.46 -7.49 8.13
N ARG A 170 4.37 -7.50 7.35
CA ARG A 170 3.27 -6.55 7.46
C ARG A 170 2.72 -6.48 8.88
N ASP A 171 2.40 -7.65 9.43
CA ASP A 171 1.72 -7.77 10.73
C ASP A 171 2.67 -7.39 11.89
N SER A 172 3.99 -7.49 11.68
CA SER A 172 5.00 -7.15 12.68
C SER A 172 5.66 -5.77 12.50
N LEU A 173 5.45 -5.05 11.39
CA LEU A 173 6.15 -3.81 11.06
C LEU A 173 6.16 -2.77 12.20
N SER A 174 5.00 -2.58 12.85
CA SER A 174 4.82 -1.62 13.95
C SER A 174 4.87 -2.27 15.32
N SER A 175 4.37 -3.51 15.44
CA SER A 175 4.19 -4.23 16.72
C SER A 175 5.46 -4.95 17.19
N ASP A 176 6.26 -5.46 16.25
CA ASP A 176 7.56 -6.11 16.50
C ASP A 176 8.55 -5.84 15.33
N PRO A 177 9.20 -4.67 15.32
CA PRO A 177 10.13 -4.29 14.27
C PRO A 177 11.31 -5.27 14.10
N ALA A 178 11.72 -5.97 15.16
CA ALA A 178 12.80 -6.94 15.09
C ALA A 178 12.38 -8.21 14.34
N ALA A 179 11.14 -8.68 14.58
CA ALA A 179 10.53 -9.75 13.79
C ALA A 179 10.36 -9.37 12.32
N ALA A 180 10.01 -8.11 12.02
CA ALA A 180 9.91 -7.62 10.65
C ALA A 180 11.26 -7.67 9.93
N ILE A 181 12.34 -7.19 10.57
CA ILE A 181 13.70 -7.24 10.00
C ILE A 181 14.13 -8.69 9.73
N SER A 182 13.89 -9.60 10.68
CA SER A 182 14.19 -11.03 10.48
C SER A 182 13.39 -11.64 9.33
N SER A 183 12.12 -11.27 9.20
CA SER A 183 11.25 -11.78 8.15
C SER A 183 11.64 -11.24 6.76
N SER A 184 12.09 -9.98 6.66
CA SER A 184 12.63 -9.40 5.42
C SER A 184 13.86 -10.17 4.92
N LYS A 185 14.78 -10.53 5.83
CA LYS A 185 15.93 -11.39 5.53
C LYS A 185 15.47 -12.75 4.99
N ASN A 186 14.56 -13.41 5.70
CA ASN A 186 14.07 -14.74 5.32
C ASN A 186 13.33 -14.74 3.97
N LEU A 187 12.64 -13.64 3.64
CA LEU A 187 11.98 -13.46 2.36
C LEU A 187 12.97 -13.47 1.19
N VAL A 188 14.07 -12.71 1.28
CA VAL A 188 15.13 -12.69 0.24
C VAL A 188 15.77 -14.07 0.10
N GLU A 189 16.06 -14.75 1.21
CA GLU A 189 16.64 -16.10 1.17
C GLU A 189 15.73 -17.10 0.48
N SER A 190 14.45 -17.08 0.82
CA SER A 190 13.46 -17.98 0.23
C SER A 190 13.38 -17.74 -1.28
N LEU A 191 13.36 -16.48 -1.73
CA LEU A 191 13.36 -16.16 -3.15
C LEU A 191 14.63 -16.69 -3.85
N PHE A 192 15.82 -16.43 -3.29
CA PHE A 192 17.06 -16.89 -3.91
C PHE A 192 17.12 -18.41 -3.99
N ARG A 193 16.68 -19.13 -2.95
CA ARG A 193 16.62 -20.60 -2.98
C ARG A 193 15.63 -21.09 -4.03
N ILE A 194 14.44 -20.50 -4.13
CA ILE A 194 13.46 -20.84 -5.18
C ILE A 194 14.07 -20.69 -6.58
N ILE A 195 14.74 -19.57 -6.86
CA ILE A 195 15.37 -19.33 -8.17
C ILE A 195 16.48 -20.36 -8.43
N LEU A 196 17.36 -20.59 -7.46
CA LEU A 196 18.47 -21.54 -7.62
C LEU A 196 17.97 -22.99 -7.79
N ASP A 197 16.96 -23.38 -7.03
CA ASP A 197 16.32 -24.71 -7.12
C ASP A 197 15.64 -24.87 -8.50
N HIS A 198 14.88 -23.87 -8.96
CA HIS A 198 14.26 -23.87 -10.29
C HIS A 198 15.31 -23.96 -11.40
N SER A 199 16.43 -23.25 -11.26
CA SER A 199 17.53 -23.26 -12.24
C SER A 199 18.53 -24.40 -12.07
N GLY A 200 18.32 -25.33 -11.14
CA GLY A 200 19.21 -26.48 -10.91
C GLY A 200 20.62 -26.12 -10.42
N VAL A 201 20.80 -24.94 -9.82
CA VAL A 201 22.11 -24.47 -9.32
C VAL A 201 22.32 -24.98 -7.89
N ALA A 202 23.35 -25.80 -7.68
CA ALA A 202 23.68 -26.29 -6.35
C ALA A 202 24.27 -25.18 -5.45
N TYR A 203 23.78 -25.09 -4.22
CA TYR A 203 24.27 -24.20 -3.17
C TYR A 203 24.37 -24.92 -1.82
N GLY A 204 25.17 -24.38 -0.90
CA GLY A 204 25.34 -24.95 0.44
C GLY A 204 24.13 -24.66 1.36
N GLN A 205 23.78 -25.62 2.23
CA GLN A 205 22.64 -25.45 3.13
C GLN A 205 22.80 -24.31 4.14
N ARG A 206 24.06 -23.95 4.48
CA ARG A 206 24.40 -22.91 5.46
C ARG A 206 24.81 -21.58 4.83
N GLU A 207 24.67 -21.43 3.51
CA GLU A 207 24.99 -20.18 2.84
C GLU A 207 24.03 -19.06 3.31
N ASP A 208 24.60 -17.90 3.65
CA ASP A 208 23.87 -16.68 4.00
C ASP A 208 23.41 -15.89 2.76
N ILE A 209 22.70 -14.77 2.94
CA ILE A 209 22.19 -13.98 1.81
C ILE A 209 23.32 -13.49 0.88
N PRO A 210 24.41 -12.87 1.38
CA PRO A 210 25.53 -12.47 0.51
C PRO A 210 26.09 -13.64 -0.32
N GLN A 211 26.17 -14.83 0.27
CA GLN A 211 26.58 -16.04 -0.43
C GLN A 211 25.57 -16.48 -1.51
N LEU A 212 24.29 -16.61 -1.15
CA LEU A 212 23.21 -16.95 -2.08
C LEU A 212 23.12 -15.95 -3.24
N TYR A 213 23.30 -14.66 -2.96
CA TYR A 213 23.30 -13.62 -3.99
C TYR A 213 24.44 -13.79 -5.00
N ARG A 214 25.62 -14.30 -4.61
CA ARG A 214 26.70 -14.56 -5.57
C ARG A 214 26.28 -15.60 -6.61
N TYR A 215 25.62 -16.68 -6.18
CA TYR A 215 25.07 -17.68 -7.10
C TYR A 215 24.01 -17.07 -8.03
N ILE A 216 23.09 -16.25 -7.50
CA ILE A 216 22.09 -15.54 -8.30
C ILE A 216 22.74 -14.58 -9.30
N ALA A 217 23.74 -13.81 -8.87
CA ALA A 217 24.39 -12.81 -9.71
C ALA A 217 25.16 -13.44 -10.88
N ASP A 218 25.76 -14.61 -10.65
CA ASP A 218 26.43 -15.38 -11.69
C ASP A 218 25.41 -16.09 -12.60
N LEU A 219 24.34 -16.68 -12.05
CA LEU A 219 23.25 -17.29 -12.82
C LEU A 219 22.55 -16.30 -13.76
N LEU A 220 22.25 -15.10 -13.27
CA LEU A 220 21.54 -14.06 -14.02
C LEU A 220 22.48 -13.19 -14.87
N GLU A 221 23.78 -13.50 -14.85
CA GLU A 221 24.82 -12.75 -15.56
C GLU A 221 24.79 -11.24 -15.28
N LEU A 222 24.57 -10.84 -14.03
CA LEU A 222 24.39 -9.42 -13.67
C LEU A 222 25.63 -8.57 -14.00
N LYS A 223 26.82 -9.18 -14.02
CA LYS A 223 28.07 -8.49 -14.42
C LYS A 223 28.11 -8.14 -15.92
N ALA A 224 27.35 -8.86 -16.75
CA ALA A 224 27.22 -8.62 -18.18
C ALA A 224 26.05 -7.69 -18.52
N ASP A 225 25.41 -7.08 -17.51
CA ASP A 225 24.31 -6.16 -17.74
C ASP A 225 24.82 -4.88 -18.42
N SER A 226 24.12 -4.50 -19.49
CA SER A 226 24.52 -3.39 -20.36
C SER A 226 23.29 -2.71 -20.93
N VAL A 227 23.33 -1.37 -20.96
CA VAL A 227 22.29 -0.55 -21.58
C VAL A 227 22.60 -0.42 -23.08
N PRO A 228 21.71 -0.88 -23.98
CA PRO A 228 21.92 -0.73 -25.41
C PRO A 228 22.21 0.72 -25.79
N GLN A 229 23.22 0.92 -26.64
CA GLN A 229 23.59 2.24 -27.20
C GLN A 229 24.10 3.28 -26.17
N SER A 230 24.36 2.91 -24.91
CA SER A 230 24.92 3.84 -23.91
C SER A 230 25.97 3.19 -23.02
N ALA A 231 27.26 3.45 -23.33
CA ALA A 231 28.38 2.99 -22.51
C ALA A 231 28.33 3.60 -21.10
N LYS A 232 28.04 4.91 -20.98
CA LYS A 232 27.88 5.59 -19.69
C LYS A 232 26.65 5.08 -18.91
N GLY A 233 25.55 4.77 -19.61
CA GLY A 233 24.38 4.15 -19.00
C GLY A 233 24.68 2.77 -18.44
N SER A 234 25.46 1.98 -19.18
CA SER A 234 25.95 0.67 -18.73
C SER A 234 26.84 0.78 -17.49
N GLU A 235 27.77 1.74 -17.46
CA GLU A 235 28.63 1.98 -16.30
C GLU A 235 27.83 2.38 -15.05
N SER A 236 26.86 3.29 -15.20
CA SER A 236 25.96 3.70 -14.11
C SER A 236 25.09 2.54 -13.61
N ALA A 237 24.53 1.73 -14.52
CA ALA A 237 23.75 0.55 -14.15
C ALA A 237 24.62 -0.46 -13.36
N GLN A 238 25.83 -0.74 -13.84
CA GLN A 238 26.77 -1.61 -13.13
C GLN A 238 27.17 -1.05 -11.76
N GLN A 239 27.28 0.28 -11.60
CA GLN A 239 27.51 0.89 -10.30
C GLN A 239 26.32 0.69 -9.35
N ILE A 240 25.09 0.80 -9.84
CA ILE A 240 23.87 0.51 -9.06
C ILE A 240 23.85 -0.97 -8.64
N LEU A 241 24.19 -1.89 -9.55
CA LEU A 241 24.29 -3.31 -9.25
C LEU A 241 25.33 -3.63 -8.17
N ARG A 242 26.49 -2.94 -8.20
CA ARG A 242 27.48 -3.04 -7.12
C ARG A 242 26.90 -2.55 -5.79
N THR A 243 26.18 -1.44 -5.79
CA THR A 243 25.50 -0.92 -4.60
C THR A 243 24.45 -1.90 -4.07
N LEU A 244 23.73 -2.62 -4.95
CA LEU A 244 22.76 -3.64 -4.56
C LEU A 244 23.41 -4.76 -3.75
N VAL A 245 24.63 -5.19 -4.13
CA VAL A 245 25.41 -6.18 -3.35
C VAL A 245 25.69 -5.66 -1.94
N THR A 246 26.10 -4.39 -1.84
CA THR A 246 26.32 -3.73 -0.54
C THR A 246 25.03 -3.65 0.27
N THR A 247 23.90 -3.34 -0.36
CA THR A 247 22.58 -3.32 0.30
C THR A 247 22.22 -4.69 0.87
N ILE A 248 22.47 -5.77 0.14
CA ILE A 248 22.24 -7.14 0.60
C ILE A 248 23.13 -7.48 1.80
N GLN A 249 24.41 -7.10 1.76
CA GLN A 249 25.33 -7.25 2.87
C GLN A 249 24.84 -6.48 4.11
N SER A 250 24.48 -5.21 3.94
CA SER A 250 23.95 -4.38 5.02
C SER A 250 22.62 -4.90 5.58
N LEU A 251 21.77 -5.54 4.77
CA LEU A 251 20.54 -6.16 5.23
C LEU A 251 20.83 -7.37 6.14
N ALA A 252 21.81 -8.20 5.77
CA ALA A 252 22.25 -9.33 6.59
C ALA A 252 22.83 -8.85 7.94
N GLU A 253 23.66 -7.81 7.93
CA GLU A 253 24.22 -7.18 9.12
C GLU A 253 23.14 -6.55 10.01
N LEU A 254 22.21 -5.80 9.41
CA LEU A 254 21.08 -5.18 10.12
C LEU A 254 20.24 -6.23 10.84
N ARG A 255 19.99 -7.38 10.20
CA ARG A 255 19.28 -8.49 10.84
C ARG A 255 20.08 -9.10 11.98
N ASN A 256 21.39 -9.23 11.85
CA ASN A 256 22.22 -9.80 12.92
C ASN A 256 22.23 -8.90 14.17
N GLU A 257 22.27 -7.59 13.99
CA GLU A 257 22.28 -6.61 15.09
C GLU A 257 20.89 -6.38 15.69
N LEU A 258 19.85 -6.24 14.86
CA LEU A 258 18.53 -5.77 15.27
C LEU A 258 17.39 -6.79 15.13
N GLY A 259 17.62 -7.91 14.46
CA GLY A 259 16.61 -8.94 14.25
C GLY A 259 16.46 -9.89 15.44
N ILE A 260 15.44 -10.74 15.37
CA ILE A 260 15.28 -11.89 16.26
C ILE A 260 15.94 -13.12 15.60
N GLY A 261 17.07 -13.56 16.15
CA GLY A 261 17.81 -14.73 15.67
C GLY A 261 18.76 -15.27 16.73
N HIS A 262 18.92 -16.59 16.80
CA HIS A 262 19.83 -17.32 17.70
C HIS A 262 19.65 -17.08 19.22
N GLY A 263 18.52 -16.53 19.66
CA GLY A 263 18.24 -16.28 21.08
C GLY A 263 19.14 -15.18 21.65
N GLN A 264 18.75 -13.93 21.47
CA GLN A 264 19.50 -12.81 22.04
C GLN A 264 19.20 -12.64 23.54
N SER A 265 20.24 -12.35 24.33
CA SER A 265 20.12 -12.10 25.77
C SER A 265 19.55 -10.72 26.11
N LYS A 266 19.38 -9.84 25.11
CA LYS A 266 18.85 -8.48 25.23
C LYS A 266 17.69 -8.28 24.28
N ARG A 267 16.74 -7.43 24.66
CA ARG A 267 15.64 -6.98 23.79
C ARG A 267 16.22 -6.14 22.66
N SER A 268 15.79 -6.41 21.43
CA SER A 268 16.17 -5.60 20.27
C SER A 268 15.73 -4.15 20.43
N VAL A 269 16.58 -3.21 20.01
CA VAL A 269 16.31 -1.77 19.96
C VAL A 269 15.75 -1.34 18.59
N ALA A 270 15.29 -2.29 17.78
CA ALA A 270 14.71 -2.03 16.47
C ALA A 270 13.49 -1.10 16.59
N LEU A 271 13.46 -0.11 15.70
CA LEU A 271 12.35 0.83 15.57
C LEU A 271 11.63 0.55 14.26
N THR A 272 10.35 0.92 14.19
CA THR A 272 9.51 0.76 12.98
C THR A 272 10.19 1.29 11.72
N ARG A 273 10.89 2.43 11.80
CA ARG A 273 11.64 2.98 10.66
C ARG A 273 12.77 2.06 10.16
N HIS A 274 13.42 1.30 11.04
CA HIS A 274 14.48 0.36 10.67
C HIS A 274 13.88 -0.87 9.97
N ALA A 275 12.73 -1.36 10.47
CA ALA A 275 11.98 -2.43 9.81
C ALA A 275 11.49 -2.02 8.42
N ARG A 276 10.97 -0.80 8.28
CA ARG A 276 10.57 -0.24 6.98
C ARG A 276 11.75 -0.12 6.01
N LEU A 277 12.92 0.32 6.49
CA LEU A 277 14.14 0.36 5.67
C LEU A 277 14.52 -1.04 5.17
N ALA A 278 14.49 -2.05 6.05
CA ALA A 278 14.80 -3.44 5.69
C ALA A 278 13.81 -4.00 4.66
N LEU A 279 12.51 -3.74 4.82
CA LEU A 279 11.48 -4.13 3.86
C LEU A 279 11.71 -3.47 2.49
N ASN A 280 11.93 -2.16 2.44
CA ASN A 280 12.13 -1.47 1.15
C ASN A 280 13.38 -1.96 0.43
N ALA A 281 14.48 -2.16 1.15
CA ALA A 281 15.71 -2.74 0.59
C ALA A 281 15.44 -4.14 0.03
N THR A 282 14.68 -4.96 0.76
CA THR A 282 14.27 -6.30 0.34
C THR A 282 13.44 -6.27 -0.95
N VAL A 283 12.40 -5.43 -0.99
CA VAL A 283 11.50 -5.33 -2.15
C VAL A 283 12.25 -4.87 -3.39
N ALA A 284 13.10 -3.85 -3.27
CA ALA A 284 13.92 -3.37 -4.39
C ALA A 284 14.85 -4.47 -4.96
N VAL A 285 15.47 -5.28 -4.08
CA VAL A 285 16.28 -6.43 -4.50
C VAL A 285 15.41 -7.48 -5.21
N MET A 286 14.26 -7.83 -4.62
CA MET A 286 13.38 -8.88 -5.15
C MET A 286 12.79 -8.51 -6.51
N GLU A 287 12.26 -7.29 -6.67
CA GLU A 287 11.70 -6.81 -7.94
C GLU A 287 12.74 -6.91 -9.05
N PHE A 288 13.92 -6.36 -8.80
CA PHE A 288 15.00 -6.38 -9.79
C PHE A 288 15.43 -7.81 -10.15
N VAL A 289 15.61 -8.68 -9.17
CA VAL A 289 16.02 -10.08 -9.39
C VAL A 289 14.95 -10.87 -10.12
N LEU A 290 13.67 -10.73 -9.74
CA LEU A 290 12.55 -11.42 -10.40
C LEU A 290 12.38 -10.96 -11.85
N ASP A 291 12.42 -9.65 -12.11
CA ASP A 291 12.30 -9.09 -13.45
C ASP A 291 13.47 -9.54 -14.34
N THR A 292 14.69 -9.53 -13.79
CA THR A 292 15.87 -10.01 -14.51
C THR A 292 15.77 -11.50 -14.80
N TRP A 293 15.35 -12.31 -13.82
CA TRP A 293 15.19 -13.74 -13.99
C TRP A 293 14.19 -14.07 -15.10
N HIS A 294 13.02 -13.46 -15.08
CA HIS A 294 12.02 -13.58 -16.15
C HIS A 294 12.59 -13.18 -17.52
N ALA A 295 13.29 -12.05 -17.60
CA ALA A 295 13.86 -11.57 -18.85
C ALA A 295 14.96 -12.49 -19.40
N ARG A 296 15.75 -13.11 -18.54
CA ARG A 296 16.80 -14.07 -18.93
C ARG A 296 16.21 -15.39 -19.39
N GLU A 297 15.18 -15.87 -18.71
CA GLU A 297 14.46 -17.09 -19.10
C GLU A 297 13.74 -16.92 -20.44
N ALA A 298 12.99 -15.82 -20.60
CA ALA A 298 12.32 -15.50 -21.86
C ALA A 298 13.29 -15.34 -23.05
N ALA A 299 14.54 -14.96 -22.77
CA ALA A 299 15.59 -14.86 -23.78
C ALA A 299 16.38 -16.17 -24.00
N GLY A 300 16.04 -17.27 -23.30
CA GLY A 300 16.76 -18.54 -23.37
C GLY A 300 18.21 -18.46 -22.90
N ARG A 301 18.55 -17.47 -22.06
CA ARG A 301 19.92 -17.23 -21.55
C ARG A 301 20.22 -18.03 -20.29
N LEU A 302 19.20 -18.54 -19.61
CA LEU A 302 19.39 -19.50 -18.53
C LEU A 302 19.71 -20.85 -19.17
N LYS A 303 20.84 -21.44 -18.81
CA LYS A 303 21.22 -22.76 -19.34
C LYS A 303 20.14 -23.77 -18.98
N PRO A 304 19.59 -24.54 -19.95
CA PRO A 304 18.74 -25.67 -19.62
C PRO A 304 19.54 -26.67 -18.78
N VAL A 305 18.86 -27.29 -17.82
CA VAL A 305 19.37 -28.47 -17.13
C VAL A 305 19.29 -29.63 -18.12
N ASP A 306 20.43 -30.24 -18.42
CA ASP A 306 20.49 -31.62 -18.96
C ASP A 306 20.25 -32.63 -17.83
#